data_AF-G3I5K7-F1
#
_entry.id   AF-G3I5K7-F1
#
_cell.length_a   1.000
_cell.length_b   1.000
_cell.length_c   1.000
_cell.angle_alpha   90.00
_cell.angle_beta   90.00
_cell.angle_gamma   90.00
#
_symmetry.space_group_name_H-M   'P 1'
#
loop_
_entity.id
_entity.type
_entity.pdbx_description
1 polymer ?
#
loop_
_entity_poly.entity_id
_entity_poly.type
_entity_poly.pdbx_seq_one_letter_code
_entity_poly.pdbx_strand_id
1 'polypeptide(L)'
;MAKETQVSGEQITTCHFVLQSYPFLTTVIDGVLLPRVPEEILAENNFNTVPYIVGINKQEFGWFIPTNISKELTPVATEKYLGGSDNPYKKKNLFLDMMGDVLFTVPSVIVARYHREGALEEEINLSKMIMKFWGNFAQNGNPNEEGLTHWPEYDQKDGYLQIGATTQQAQNLKDKEVAFWTDLRAMEVKETLRNDWVVV
;
A
#
# COMPACT_ATOMS: atom_id res chain seq x y z
N MET A 1 6.72 20.15 17.54
CA MET A 1 7.48 20.08 16.27
C MET A 1 8.09 18.69 16.16
N ALA A 2 7.46 17.78 15.42
CA ALA A 2 8.08 16.51 15.05
C ALA A 2 9.09 16.80 13.93
N LYS A 3 10.35 16.41 14.12
CA LYS A 3 11.36 16.49 13.05
C LYS A 3 10.99 15.45 11.99
N GLU A 4 10.91 15.85 10.72
CA GLU A 4 10.85 14.90 9.61
C GLU A 4 12.09 14.00 9.68
N THR A 5 11.89 12.73 10.04
CA THR A 5 12.97 11.74 10.06
C THR A 5 13.32 11.41 8.62
N GLN A 6 14.45 11.94 8.14
CA GLN A 6 14.96 11.69 6.80
C GLN A 6 15.31 10.21 6.64
N VAL A 7 14.68 9.54 5.68
CA VAL A 7 14.96 8.12 5.36
C VAL A 7 16.37 8.02 4.81
N SER A 8 17.22 7.19 5.42
CA SER A 8 18.62 7.03 5.00
C SER A 8 18.75 6.04 3.83
N GLY A 9 19.84 6.13 3.06
CA GLY A 9 20.13 5.17 1.98
C GLY A 9 20.21 3.71 2.46
N GLU A 10 20.57 3.49 3.73
CA GLU A 10 20.62 2.16 4.35
C GLU A 10 19.22 1.55 4.58
N GLN A 11 18.20 2.39 4.83
CA GLN A 11 16.81 1.95 4.97
C GLN A 11 16.20 1.54 3.61
N ILE A 12 16.59 2.19 2.51
CA ILE A 12 16.17 1.83 1.15
C ILE A 12 16.75 0.47 0.75
N THR A 13 18.04 0.24 1.02
CA THR A 13 18.70 -1.05 0.76
C THR A 13 18.08 -2.19 1.57
N THR A 14 17.62 -1.91 2.79
CA THR A 14 16.93 -2.90 3.65
C THR A 14 15.58 -3.32 3.05
N CYS A 15 14.76 -2.39 2.53
CA CYS A 15 13.52 -2.74 1.83
C CYS A 15 13.77 -3.55 0.56
N HIS A 16 14.78 -3.15 -0.23
CA HIS A 16 15.19 -3.88 -1.43
C HIS A 16 15.62 -5.33 -1.10
N PHE A 17 16.40 -5.51 -0.03
CA PHE A 17 16.85 -6.82 0.43
C PHE A 17 15.70 -7.72 0.91
N VAL A 18 14.72 -7.16 1.63
CA VAL A 18 13.51 -7.91 2.07
C VAL A 18 12.68 -8.39 0.87
N LEU A 19 12.50 -7.55 -0.15
CA LEU A 19 11.73 -7.91 -1.34
C LEU A 19 12.47 -8.93 -2.23
N GLN A 20 13.79 -8.83 -2.35
CA GLN A 20 14.60 -9.77 -3.14
C GLN A 20 14.80 -11.14 -2.45
N SER A 21 14.81 -11.18 -1.12
CA SER A 21 15.10 -12.43 -0.39
C SER A 21 13.96 -13.45 -0.43
N TYR A 22 12.75 -13.07 -0.86
CA TYR A 22 11.58 -13.93 -0.83
C TYR A 22 10.77 -13.91 -2.14
N PRO A 23 11.26 -14.57 -3.22
CA PRO A 23 10.62 -14.60 -4.55
C PRO A 23 9.29 -15.35 -4.60
N PHE A 24 8.81 -15.90 -3.48
CA PHE A 24 7.58 -16.69 -3.38
C PHE A 24 6.37 -15.90 -2.86
N LEU A 25 6.50 -14.59 -2.70
CA LEU A 25 5.44 -13.69 -2.21
C LEU A 25 4.58 -13.11 -3.34
N THR A 26 4.85 -13.49 -4.59
CA THR A 26 4.17 -12.91 -5.73
C THR A 26 2.92 -13.69 -6.09
N THR A 27 1.88 -12.95 -6.43
CA THR A 27 0.76 -13.47 -7.18
C THR A 27 1.28 -14.14 -8.46
N VAL A 28 0.78 -15.33 -8.78
CA VAL A 28 1.18 -16.09 -9.97
C VAL A 28 0.05 -16.11 -11.01
N ILE A 29 0.43 -16.15 -12.28
CA ILE A 29 -0.51 -16.39 -13.39
C ILE A 29 -0.82 -17.88 -13.40
N ASP A 30 -1.92 -18.26 -12.78
CA ASP A 30 -2.32 -19.67 -12.61
C ASP A 30 -3.26 -20.17 -13.72
N GLY A 31 -3.73 -19.28 -14.61
CA GLY A 31 -4.69 -19.62 -15.65
C GLY A 31 -6.14 -19.72 -15.16
N VAL A 32 -6.38 -19.62 -13.84
CA VAL A 32 -7.67 -19.84 -13.20
C VAL A 32 -8.16 -18.57 -12.50
N LEU A 33 -7.46 -18.12 -11.46
CA LEU A 33 -7.73 -16.85 -10.78
C LEU A 33 -7.21 -15.68 -11.61
N LEU A 34 -5.97 -15.79 -12.09
CA LEU A 34 -5.37 -14.82 -13.00
C LEU A 34 -4.95 -15.51 -14.29
N PRO A 35 -5.72 -15.32 -15.38
CA PRO A 35 -5.43 -15.96 -16.64
C PRO A 35 -4.18 -15.41 -17.32
N ARG A 36 -3.85 -14.13 -17.08
CA ARG A 36 -2.75 -13.37 -17.70
C ARG A 36 -2.19 -12.32 -16.74
N VAL A 37 -1.15 -11.62 -17.17
CA VAL A 37 -0.59 -10.50 -16.40
C VAL A 37 -1.65 -9.38 -16.23
N PRO A 38 -1.74 -8.73 -15.06
CA PRO A 38 -2.70 -7.67 -14.81
C PRO A 38 -2.68 -6.54 -15.85
N GLU A 39 -1.50 -6.18 -16.36
CA GLU A 39 -1.33 -5.12 -17.36
C GLU A 39 -2.09 -5.42 -18.65
N GLU A 40 -2.09 -6.67 -19.12
CA GLU A 40 -2.87 -7.09 -20.31
C GLU A 40 -4.36 -7.09 -20.01
N ILE A 41 -4.77 -7.57 -18.83
CA ILE A 41 -6.17 -7.61 -18.40
C ILE A 41 -6.76 -6.18 -18.35
N LEU A 42 -5.98 -5.24 -17.82
CA LEU A 42 -6.35 -3.83 -17.74
C LEU A 42 -6.39 -3.18 -19.14
N ALA A 43 -5.41 -3.46 -20.00
CA ALA A 43 -5.34 -2.91 -21.36
C ALA A 43 -6.52 -3.37 -22.24
N GLU A 44 -7.00 -4.60 -22.03
CA GLU A 44 -8.15 -5.14 -22.76
C GLU A 44 -9.51 -4.78 -22.16
N ASN A 45 -9.52 -4.07 -21.02
CA ASN A 45 -10.72 -3.77 -20.25
C ASN A 45 -11.53 -5.04 -19.90
N ASN A 46 -10.83 -6.16 -19.70
CA ASN A 46 -11.42 -7.49 -19.48
C ASN A 46 -11.58 -7.80 -17.98
N PHE A 47 -12.27 -6.91 -17.27
CA PHE A 47 -12.53 -7.03 -15.83
C PHE A 47 -13.92 -6.49 -15.49
N ASN A 48 -14.40 -6.84 -14.29
CA ASN A 48 -15.72 -6.41 -13.85
C ASN A 48 -15.76 -4.90 -13.66
N THR A 49 -16.58 -4.22 -14.47
CA THR A 49 -16.86 -2.79 -14.31
C THR A 49 -17.93 -2.62 -13.23
N VAL A 50 -17.48 -2.30 -12.03
CA VAL A 50 -18.33 -1.99 -10.87
C VAL A 50 -17.84 -0.67 -10.26
N PRO A 51 -18.68 0.09 -9.54
CA PRO A 51 -18.19 1.22 -8.76
C PRO A 51 -17.05 0.77 -7.84
N TYR A 52 -15.94 1.49 -7.83
CA TYR A 52 -14.79 1.20 -6.97
C TYR A 52 -14.25 2.46 -6.31
N ILE A 53 -13.70 2.32 -5.10
CA ILE A 53 -12.93 3.37 -4.40
C ILE A 53 -11.52 2.84 -4.20
N VAL A 54 -10.53 3.62 -4.61
CA VAL A 54 -9.10 3.39 -4.31
C VAL A 54 -8.57 4.64 -3.61
N GLY A 55 -7.69 4.44 -2.63
CA GLY A 55 -7.09 5.54 -1.87
C GLY A 55 -5.68 5.20 -1.42
N ILE A 56 -4.93 6.24 -1.05
CA ILE A 56 -3.59 6.13 -0.47
C ILE A 56 -3.48 7.02 0.76
N ASN A 57 -2.64 6.62 1.71
CA ASN A 57 -2.23 7.46 2.83
C ASN A 57 -1.07 8.36 2.43
N LYS A 58 -0.99 9.55 3.06
CA LYS A 58 0.12 10.49 2.83
C LYS A 58 1.50 9.88 3.14
N GLN A 59 1.56 8.94 4.09
CA GLN A 59 2.78 8.30 4.56
C GLN A 59 2.59 6.77 4.67
N GLU A 60 2.31 6.09 3.55
CA GLU A 60 2.09 4.61 3.53
C GLU A 60 3.20 3.80 4.21
N PHE A 61 4.45 4.24 4.07
CA PHE A 61 5.61 3.60 4.70
C PHE A 61 6.11 4.33 5.96
N GLY A 62 5.35 5.32 6.43
CA GLY A 62 5.74 6.19 7.55
C GLY A 62 5.84 5.50 8.90
N TRP A 63 5.21 4.34 9.09
CA TRP A 63 5.39 3.51 10.30
C TRP A 63 6.33 2.32 10.05
N PHE A 64 6.34 1.77 8.83
CA PHE A 64 7.19 0.63 8.48
C PHE A 64 8.69 0.96 8.46
N ILE A 65 9.07 2.14 7.96
CA ILE A 65 10.47 2.55 7.93
C ILE A 65 10.97 2.92 9.34
N PRO A 66 10.18 3.59 10.20
CA PRO A 66 10.59 3.89 11.58
C PRO A 66 10.45 2.75 12.58
N THR A 67 9.72 1.66 12.32
CA THR A 67 9.74 0.50 13.22
C THR A 67 11.14 -0.08 13.38
N ASN A 68 12.05 0.21 12.42
CA ASN A 68 13.51 0.20 12.57
C ASN A 68 13.96 -0.92 13.51
N ILE A 69 13.56 -2.18 13.19
CA ILE A 69 14.06 -3.34 13.92
C ILE A 69 15.56 -3.27 13.72
N SER A 70 16.27 -2.82 14.77
CA SER A 70 17.72 -2.71 14.75
C SER A 70 18.28 -4.04 14.23
N LYS A 71 19.36 -4.00 13.46
CA LYS A 71 20.07 -5.22 13.02
C LYS A 71 20.37 -6.16 14.20
N GLU A 72 20.48 -5.63 15.41
CA GLU A 72 20.67 -6.37 16.67
C GLU A 72 19.41 -7.13 17.14
N LEU A 73 18.21 -6.67 16.78
CA LEU A 73 16.93 -7.26 17.15
C LEU A 73 16.36 -8.19 16.05
N THR A 74 16.90 -8.11 14.82
CA THR A 74 16.54 -9.01 13.73
C THR A 74 16.71 -10.49 14.08
N PRO A 75 17.80 -10.94 14.75
CA PRO A 75 17.94 -12.33 15.17
C PRO A 75 16.87 -12.76 16.18
N VAL A 76 16.41 -11.85 17.05
CA VAL A 76 15.38 -12.15 18.06
C VAL A 76 14.02 -12.38 17.38
N ALA A 77 13.65 -11.51 16.43
CA ALA A 77 12.43 -11.69 15.64
C ALA A 77 12.50 -12.94 14.76
N THR A 78 13.66 -13.16 14.12
CA THR A 78 13.93 -14.33 13.27
C THR A 78 13.82 -15.62 14.06
N GLU A 79 14.41 -15.69 15.26
CA GLU A 79 14.33 -16.87 16.11
C GLU A 79 12.88 -17.14 16.53
N LYS A 80 12.17 -16.10 16.98
CA LYS A 80 10.78 -16.21 17.43
C LYS A 80 9.84 -16.78 16.36
N TYR A 81 9.96 -16.32 15.11
CA TYR A 81 9.06 -16.75 14.04
C TYR A 81 9.62 -17.92 13.23
N LEU A 82 10.92 -17.97 12.95
CA LEU A 82 11.53 -18.91 11.99
C LEU A 82 12.39 -20.00 12.64
N GLY A 83 12.73 -19.91 13.93
CA GLY A 83 13.59 -20.88 14.63
C GLY A 83 12.96 -22.26 14.84
N GLY A 84 11.63 -22.37 14.82
CA GLY A 84 10.91 -23.60 15.15
C GLY A 84 10.79 -24.65 14.03
N SER A 85 11.33 -24.42 12.83
CA SER A 85 11.27 -25.41 11.74
C SER A 85 12.26 -25.15 10.63
N ASP A 86 12.96 -26.18 10.14
CA ASP A 86 13.82 -26.12 8.95
C ASP A 86 13.11 -26.34 7.62
N ASN A 87 11.79 -26.61 7.62
CA ASN A 87 11.03 -26.81 6.39
C ASN A 87 10.85 -25.46 5.65
N PRO A 88 11.29 -25.31 4.40
CA PRO A 88 11.18 -24.07 3.63
C PRO A 88 9.74 -23.56 3.48
N TYR A 89 8.75 -24.44 3.30
CA TYR A 89 7.34 -24.06 3.18
C TYR A 89 6.80 -23.52 4.50
N LYS A 90 7.22 -24.11 5.63
CA LYS A 90 6.80 -23.66 6.95
C LYS A 90 7.49 -22.35 7.33
N LYS A 91 8.78 -22.18 7.00
CA LYS A 91 9.50 -20.89 7.13
C LYS A 91 8.82 -19.79 6.32
N LYS A 92 8.36 -20.07 5.09
CA LYS A 92 7.61 -19.12 4.27
C LYS A 92 6.34 -18.64 4.99
N ASN A 93 5.52 -19.56 5.47
CA ASN A 93 4.27 -19.20 6.15
C ASN A 93 4.52 -18.42 7.44
N LEU A 94 5.51 -18.83 8.25
CA LEU A 94 5.86 -18.13 9.48
C LEU A 94 6.47 -16.74 9.22
N PHE A 95 7.19 -16.57 8.12
CA PHE A 95 7.65 -15.26 7.66
C PHE A 95 6.48 -14.36 7.25
N LEU A 96 5.48 -14.91 6.55
CA LEU A 96 4.25 -14.20 6.22
C LEU A 96 3.50 -13.74 7.47
N ASP A 97 3.39 -14.60 8.48
CA ASP A 97 2.78 -14.26 9.77
C ASP A 97 3.54 -13.11 10.45
N MET A 98 4.88 -13.17 10.47
CA MET A 98 5.73 -12.10 11.02
C MET A 98 5.50 -10.77 10.31
N MET A 99 5.48 -10.77 8.97
CA MET A 99 5.24 -9.55 8.18
C MET A 99 3.83 -9.02 8.40
N GLY A 100 2.83 -9.92 8.47
CA GLY A 100 1.45 -9.56 8.81
C GLY A 100 1.35 -8.88 10.17
N ASP A 101 2.05 -9.42 11.18
CA ASP A 101 2.08 -8.84 12.52
C ASP A 101 2.75 -7.46 12.56
N VAL A 102 3.87 -7.29 11.87
CA VAL A 102 4.62 -6.02 11.82
C VAL A 102 3.86 -4.94 11.02
N LEU A 103 3.28 -5.32 9.88
CA LEU A 103 2.63 -4.37 8.96
C LEU A 103 1.20 -4.01 9.41
N PHE A 104 0.43 -4.98 9.90
CA PHE A 104 -1.01 -4.81 10.12
C PHE A 104 -1.42 -5.02 11.57
N THR A 105 -1.06 -6.15 12.20
CA THR A 105 -1.63 -6.53 13.51
C THR A 105 -1.18 -5.59 14.63
N VAL A 106 0.13 -5.42 14.83
CA VAL A 106 0.68 -4.67 15.95
C VAL A 106 0.31 -3.18 15.87
N PRO A 107 0.47 -2.48 14.72
CA PRO A 107 0.04 -1.10 14.60
C PRO A 107 -1.46 -0.93 14.88
N SER A 108 -2.30 -1.82 14.34
CA SER A 108 -3.76 -1.77 14.55
C SER A 108 -4.14 -1.91 16.03
N VAL A 109 -3.53 -2.86 16.74
CA VAL A 109 -3.81 -3.08 18.17
C VAL A 109 -3.31 -1.90 19.02
N ILE A 110 -2.16 -1.32 18.69
CA ILE A 110 -1.64 -0.12 19.38
C ILE A 110 -2.62 1.04 19.20
N VAL A 111 -3.04 1.34 17.97
CA VAL A 111 -4.01 2.41 17.67
C VAL A 111 -5.33 2.16 18.39
N ALA A 112 -5.86 0.93 18.37
CA ALA A 112 -7.09 0.58 19.08
C ALA A 112 -6.97 0.77 20.60
N ARG A 113 -5.79 0.52 21.20
CA ARG A 113 -5.54 0.77 22.62
C ARG A 113 -5.52 2.28 22.92
N TYR A 114 -4.84 3.08 22.11
CA TYR A 114 -4.84 4.53 22.27
C TYR A 114 -6.24 5.13 22.14
N HIS A 115 -7.06 4.65 21.19
CA HIS A 115 -8.44 5.10 21.07
C HIS A 115 -9.33 4.72 22.27
N ARG A 116 -9.00 3.67 23.02
CA ARG A 116 -9.73 3.30 24.25
C ARG A 116 -9.52 4.35 25.36
N GLU A 117 -8.38 5.04 25.37
CA GLU A 117 -8.03 6.04 26.38
C GLU A 117 -8.69 7.41 26.13
N GLY A 118 -9.46 7.54 25.04
CA GLY A 118 -10.24 8.70 24.66
C GLY A 118 -9.81 9.24 23.30
N ALA A 119 -10.75 9.39 22.38
CA ALA A 119 -10.53 10.03 21.07
C ALA A 119 -10.89 11.52 21.14
N LEU A 120 -10.17 12.35 20.40
CA LEU A 120 -10.51 13.77 20.27
C LEU A 120 -11.83 13.89 19.48
N GLU A 121 -12.64 14.92 19.77
CA GLU A 121 -13.91 15.14 19.08
C GLU A 121 -13.72 15.29 17.55
N GLU A 122 -12.61 15.90 17.13
CA GLU A 122 -12.20 16.00 15.72
C GLU A 122 -11.97 14.62 15.08
N GLU A 123 -11.36 13.67 15.80
CA GLU A 123 -11.13 12.30 15.32
C GLU A 123 -12.43 11.51 15.25
N ILE A 124 -13.33 11.69 16.22
CA ILE A 124 -14.66 11.08 16.23
C ILE A 124 -15.46 11.57 15.02
N ASN A 125 -15.42 12.87 14.73
CA ASN A 125 -16.13 13.46 13.61
C ASN A 125 -15.52 13.05 12.27
N LEU A 126 -14.19 12.98 12.17
CA LEU A 126 -13.50 12.42 11.01
C LEU A 126 -13.89 10.95 10.78
N SER A 127 -13.90 10.12 11.83
CA SER A 127 -14.29 8.71 11.75
C SER A 127 -15.73 8.54 11.27
N LYS A 128 -16.68 9.30 11.86
CA LYS A 128 -18.09 9.30 11.42
C LYS A 128 -18.24 9.70 9.95
N MET A 129 -17.51 10.70 9.50
CA MET A 129 -17.52 11.14 8.10
C MET A 129 -17.01 10.04 7.15
N ILE A 130 -15.88 9.40 7.49
CA ILE A 130 -15.33 8.28 6.69
C ILE A 130 -16.32 7.11 6.64
N MET A 131 -16.90 6.72 7.79
CA MET A 131 -17.90 5.65 7.86
C MET A 131 -19.13 5.95 7.00
N LYS A 132 -19.58 7.21 6.96
CA LYS A 132 -20.67 7.64 6.08
C LYS A 132 -20.31 7.50 4.60
N PHE A 133 -19.13 8.00 4.19
CA PHE A 133 -18.68 7.82 2.80
C PHE A 133 -18.66 6.34 2.37
N TRP A 134 -18.05 5.46 3.19
CA TRP A 134 -18.01 4.03 2.89
C TRP A 134 -19.38 3.35 2.95
N GLY A 135 -20.23 3.74 3.91
CA GLY A 135 -21.59 3.22 4.03
C GLY A 135 -22.47 3.59 2.84
N ASN A 136 -22.42 4.85 2.42
CA ASN A 136 -23.15 5.34 1.24
C ASN A 136 -22.67 4.64 -0.02
N PHE A 137 -21.34 4.56 -0.21
CA PHE A 137 -20.76 3.87 -1.33
C PHE A 137 -21.16 2.38 -1.39
N ALA A 138 -21.13 1.68 -0.25
CA ALA A 138 -21.57 0.28 -0.19
C ALA A 138 -23.06 0.12 -0.51
N GLN A 139 -23.90 1.11 -0.18
CA GLN A 139 -25.34 1.05 -0.41
C GLN A 139 -25.73 1.34 -1.86
N ASN A 140 -25.06 2.28 -2.53
CA ASN A 140 -25.53 2.82 -3.81
C ASN A 140 -24.42 3.06 -4.86
N GLY A 141 -23.16 2.74 -4.55
CA GLY A 141 -22.02 2.97 -5.43
C GLY A 141 -21.52 4.42 -5.48
N ASN A 142 -22.06 5.32 -4.65
CA ASN A 142 -21.70 6.74 -4.58
C ASN A 142 -21.48 7.17 -3.11
N PRO A 143 -20.31 7.71 -2.75
CA PRO A 143 -20.04 8.09 -1.36
C PRO A 143 -20.81 9.34 -0.89
N ASN A 144 -21.35 10.14 -1.81
CA ASN A 144 -21.90 11.47 -1.51
C ASN A 144 -23.29 11.43 -0.83
N GLU A 145 -23.49 12.32 0.14
CA GLU A 145 -24.80 12.65 0.74
C GLU A 145 -24.91 14.16 1.02
N GLU A 146 -26.13 14.65 1.24
CA GLU A 146 -26.37 16.04 1.65
C GLU A 146 -25.67 16.35 2.99
N GLY A 147 -24.96 17.48 3.05
CA GLY A 147 -24.24 17.92 4.26
C GLY A 147 -22.82 17.37 4.42
N LEU A 148 -22.37 16.46 3.54
CA LEU A 148 -20.94 16.08 3.46
C LEU A 148 -20.18 16.94 2.46
N THR A 149 -18.86 17.02 2.65
CA THR A 149 -17.97 17.57 1.62
C THR A 149 -18.09 16.70 0.37
N HIS A 150 -18.38 17.35 -0.76
CA HIS A 150 -18.55 16.63 -2.02
C HIS A 150 -17.25 15.92 -2.42
N TRP A 151 -17.35 14.61 -2.66
CA TRP A 151 -16.30 13.75 -3.18
C TRP A 151 -16.47 13.65 -4.70
N PRO A 152 -15.58 14.26 -5.51
CA PRO A 152 -15.68 14.24 -6.95
C PRO A 152 -15.46 12.83 -7.49
N GLU A 153 -16.19 12.46 -8.55
CA GLU A 153 -15.87 11.27 -9.32
C GLU A 153 -14.48 11.40 -9.95
N TYR A 154 -13.74 10.29 -9.97
CA TYR A 154 -12.43 10.23 -10.63
C TYR A 154 -12.63 10.05 -12.13
N ASP A 155 -12.94 11.16 -12.81
CA ASP A 155 -13.16 11.25 -14.25
C ASP A 155 -11.92 11.80 -14.99
N GLN A 156 -12.09 12.31 -16.21
CA GLN A 156 -11.02 12.92 -17.00
C GLN A 156 -10.36 14.15 -16.35
N LYS A 157 -10.92 14.68 -15.25
CA LYS A 157 -10.35 15.80 -14.47
C LYS A 157 -9.51 15.33 -13.29
N ASP A 158 -9.37 14.01 -13.10
CA ASP A 158 -8.60 13.38 -12.02
C ASP A 158 -8.95 13.92 -10.63
N GLY A 159 -10.24 14.18 -10.39
CA GLY A 159 -10.76 14.71 -9.13
C GLY A 159 -10.67 13.69 -8.00
N TYR A 160 -10.12 14.08 -6.86
CA TYR A 160 -10.03 13.23 -5.67
C TYR A 160 -10.32 14.00 -4.39
N LEU A 161 -10.55 13.27 -3.29
CA LEU A 161 -10.79 13.85 -1.98
C LEU A 161 -9.56 13.66 -1.07
N GLN A 162 -9.06 14.77 -0.53
CA GLN A 162 -8.09 14.74 0.57
C GLN A 162 -8.85 14.57 1.88
N ILE A 163 -8.61 13.48 2.59
CA ILE A 163 -9.25 13.16 3.88
C ILE A 163 -8.25 13.40 5.00
N GLY A 164 -8.66 14.16 6.01
CA GLY A 164 -7.86 14.49 7.19
C GLY A 164 -8.58 15.49 8.08
N ALA A 165 -7.81 16.19 8.94
CA ALA A 165 -8.36 17.23 9.82
C ALA A 165 -9.15 18.31 9.05
N THR A 166 -8.71 18.61 7.83
CA THR A 166 -9.50 19.38 6.86
C THR A 166 -9.72 18.52 5.62
N THR A 167 -10.98 18.30 5.28
CA THR A 167 -11.36 17.51 4.11
C THR A 167 -11.68 18.45 2.94
N GLN A 168 -11.02 18.22 1.81
CA GLN A 168 -11.13 19.12 0.66
C GLN A 168 -10.91 18.38 -0.66
N GLN A 169 -11.49 18.93 -1.72
CA GLN A 169 -11.30 18.42 -3.08
C GLN A 169 -9.95 18.84 -3.63
N ALA A 170 -9.37 17.97 -4.43
CA ALA A 170 -8.15 18.24 -5.17
C ALA A 170 -8.19 17.50 -6.52
N GLN A 171 -7.17 17.71 -7.35
CA GLN A 171 -7.05 17.11 -8.67
C GLN A 171 -5.61 16.64 -8.91
N ASN A 172 -5.43 15.75 -9.88
CA ASN A 172 -4.11 15.32 -10.36
C ASN A 172 -3.25 14.67 -9.25
N LEU A 173 -3.83 13.71 -8.53
CA LEU A 173 -3.11 13.00 -7.45
C LEU A 173 -1.83 12.36 -8.00
N LYS A 174 -0.67 12.82 -7.52
CA LYS A 174 0.65 12.24 -7.82
C LYS A 174 1.03 12.24 -9.32
N ASP A 175 0.49 13.18 -10.10
CA ASP A 175 0.70 13.28 -11.56
C ASP A 175 2.19 13.22 -11.97
N LYS A 176 3.03 14.01 -11.32
CA LYS A 176 4.47 14.11 -11.59
C LYS A 176 5.20 12.82 -11.26
N GLU A 177 4.87 12.21 -10.13
CA GLU A 177 5.46 10.93 -9.73
C GLU A 177 5.03 9.80 -10.67
N VAL A 178 3.75 9.74 -11.06
CA VAL A 178 3.25 8.74 -12.02
C VAL A 178 3.94 8.88 -13.37
N ALA A 179 4.11 10.10 -13.89
CA ALA A 179 4.84 10.36 -15.13
C ALA A 179 6.29 9.89 -15.03
N PHE A 180 6.99 10.31 -13.97
CA PHE A 180 8.39 9.93 -13.73
C PHE A 180 8.59 8.41 -13.69
N TRP A 181 7.79 7.68 -12.92
CA TRP A 181 7.96 6.23 -12.76
C TRP A 181 7.57 5.45 -14.02
N THR A 182 6.56 5.92 -14.75
CA THR A 182 6.19 5.35 -16.06
C THR A 182 7.34 5.48 -17.07
N ASP A 183 7.93 6.68 -17.17
CA ASP A 183 9.06 6.94 -18.06
C ASP A 183 10.28 6.09 -17.69
N LEU A 184 10.59 6.00 -16.39
CA LEU A 184 11.71 5.20 -15.90
C LEU A 184 11.56 3.72 -16.26
N ARG A 185 10.37 3.13 -16.06
CA ARG A 185 10.10 1.73 -16.44
C ARG A 185 10.20 1.51 -17.95
N ALA A 186 9.75 2.47 -18.75
CA ALA A 186 9.89 2.38 -20.21
C ALA A 186 11.36 2.42 -20.66
N MET A 187 12.24 3.11 -19.93
CA MET A 187 13.68 3.11 -20.20
C MET A 187 14.32 1.76 -19.88
N GLU A 188 13.97 1.14 -18.75
CA GLU A 188 14.49 -0.17 -18.33
C GLU A 188 14.15 -1.29 -19.33
N VAL A 189 12.93 -1.30 -19.88
CA VAL A 189 12.51 -2.24 -20.94
C VAL A 189 13.34 -2.04 -22.21
N LYS A 190 13.58 -0.79 -22.61
CA LYS A 190 14.38 -0.47 -23.80
C LYS A 190 15.84 -0.87 -23.63
N GLU A 191 16.39 -0.75 -22.42
CA GLU A 191 17.77 -1.14 -22.12
C GLU A 191 17.92 -2.66 -22.11
N THR A 192 16.98 -3.39 -21.52
CA THR A 192 16.94 -4.86 -21.56
C THR A 192 16.88 -5.38 -22.99
N LEU A 193 15.96 -4.87 -23.80
CA LEU A 193 15.86 -5.24 -25.21
C LEU A 193 17.16 -4.92 -25.96
N ARG A 194 17.74 -3.73 -25.76
CA ARG A 194 19.02 -3.35 -26.40
C ARG A 194 20.13 -4.32 -26.05
N ASN A 195 20.22 -4.77 -24.80
CA ASN A 195 21.25 -5.69 -24.35
C ASN A 195 21.07 -7.09 -24.92
N ASP A 196 19.84 -7.56 -25.15
CA ASP A 196 19.56 -8.84 -25.83
C ASP A 196 20.01 -8.85 -27.30
N TRP A 197 19.99 -7.69 -27.98
CA TRP A 197 20.46 -7.55 -29.38
C TRP A 197 21.99 -7.50 -29.53
N VAL A 198 22.75 -7.34 -28.43
CA VAL A 198 24.23 -7.25 -28.47
C VAL A 198 24.89 -8.63 -28.24
N VAL A 199 24.11 -9.69 -28.01
CA VAL A 199 24.62 -11.05 -27.72
C VAL A 199 24.41 -12.06 -28.87
N VAL A 200 24.25 -11.60 -30.11
CA VAL A 200 24.21 -12.48 -31.31
C VAL A 200 25.35 -12.18 -32.26
#